data_AF-A0A7X7AJD1-F1
#
_entry.id   AF-A0A7X7AJD1-F1
#
_cell.length_a   1.000
_cell.length_b   1.000
_cell.length_c   1.000
_cell.angle_alpha   90.00
_cell.angle_beta   90.00
_cell.angle_gamma   90.00
#
_symmetry.space_group_name_H-M   'P 1'
#
loop_
_entity.id
_entity.type
_entity.pdbx_description
1 polymer ?
#
loop_
_entity_poly.entity_id
_entity_poly.type
_entity_poly.pdbx_seq_one_letter_code
_entity_poly.pdbx_strand_id
1 'polypeptide(L)'
;MAAEGAVQVAIKDANALTADDYKVTPRFDGSGNSDGYEITNLTTKVVTAVPAGAAQWPADPDTLDGLVFTFVTSDLVATDSWTVQPTRNLAAALQINITDPSKIAAAAVGTGESNGDVALKLAQLQHEKNLGGGTMSVTESFSQIVNRIGVASQQNKTALQAQQNLINQTYAAQQQVSGVNLNEEYINIEQALEQYRAASRMIDVASTMFDTLLNMR
;
A
#
# COMPACT_ATOMS: atom_id res chain seq x y z
N MET A 1 -27.47 -15.42 3.21
CA MET A 1 -27.97 -14.12 2.73
C MET A 1 -27.27 -13.10 3.59
N ALA A 2 -26.34 -12.32 3.02
CA ALA A 2 -25.62 -11.29 3.77
C ALA A 2 -26.60 -10.15 4.07
N ALA A 3 -26.58 -9.63 5.29
CA ALA A 3 -27.43 -8.52 5.66
C ALA A 3 -27.09 -7.27 4.84
N GLU A 4 -28.11 -6.67 4.22
CA GLU A 4 -28.02 -5.47 3.38
C GLU A 4 -27.94 -4.17 4.19
N GLY A 5 -27.51 -4.23 5.45
CA GLY A 5 -27.26 -3.05 6.25
C GLY A 5 -25.81 -2.56 6.07
N ALA A 6 -25.62 -1.28 5.78
CA ALA A 6 -24.30 -0.65 5.76
C ALA A 6 -24.07 0.20 7.02
N VAL A 7 -22.91 0.06 7.64
CA VAL A 7 -22.42 1.02 8.63
C VAL A 7 -22.20 2.36 7.92
N GLN A 8 -22.79 3.44 8.45
CA GLN A 8 -22.61 4.80 7.93
C GLN A 8 -21.71 5.60 8.87
N VAL A 9 -21.04 6.61 8.32
CA VAL A 9 -20.13 7.46 9.09
C VAL A 9 -20.36 8.92 8.70
N ALA A 10 -20.46 9.77 9.72
CA ALA A 10 -20.55 11.21 9.57
C ALA A 10 -19.33 11.88 10.19
N ILE A 11 -18.80 12.89 9.50
CA ILE A 11 -17.76 13.77 10.03
C ILE A 11 -18.46 14.86 10.83
N LYS A 12 -18.21 14.92 12.14
CA LYS A 12 -18.80 15.89 13.06
C LYS A 12 -17.81 16.95 13.52
N ASP A 13 -16.53 16.60 13.60
CA ASP A 13 -15.46 17.56 13.86
C ASP A 13 -14.32 17.37 12.85
N ALA A 14 -14.18 18.32 11.93
CA ALA A 14 -13.14 18.29 10.91
C ALA A 14 -11.73 18.55 11.48
N ASN A 15 -11.61 19.20 12.65
CA ASN A 15 -10.31 19.49 13.28
C ASN A 15 -9.76 18.27 14.04
N ALA A 16 -10.64 17.35 14.44
CA ALA A 16 -10.28 16.09 15.08
C ALA A 16 -10.01 14.95 14.08
N LEU A 17 -10.27 15.17 12.78
CA LEU A 17 -10.07 14.16 11.74
C LEU A 17 -8.62 13.70 11.66
N THR A 18 -8.46 12.38 11.59
CA THR A 18 -7.21 11.72 11.24
C THR A 18 -7.20 11.31 9.77
N ALA A 19 -6.02 10.93 9.26
CA ALA A 19 -5.87 10.32 7.94
C ALA A 19 -5.99 8.77 8.00
N ASP A 20 -6.56 8.25 9.09
CA ASP A 20 -6.61 6.82 9.34
C ASP A 20 -7.84 6.17 8.72
N ASP A 21 -7.68 4.91 8.33
CA ASP A 21 -8.77 4.04 7.94
C ASP A 21 -9.18 3.17 9.12
N TYR A 22 -10.44 2.76 9.17
CA TYR A 22 -10.99 1.96 10.25
C TYR A 22 -11.63 0.69 9.69
N LYS A 23 -11.59 -0.39 10.47
CA LYS A 23 -12.34 -1.60 10.23
C LYS A 23 -13.39 -1.76 11.33
N VAL A 24 -14.63 -1.95 10.93
CA VAL A 24 -15.76 -2.17 11.85
C VAL A 24 -16.19 -3.62 11.72
N THR A 25 -16.26 -4.34 12.83
CA THR A 25 -16.73 -5.73 12.89
C THR A 25 -17.76 -5.87 14.01
N PRO A 26 -18.86 -6.62 13.79
CA PRO A 26 -19.80 -6.90 14.87
C PRO A 26 -19.17 -7.86 15.86
N ARG A 27 -19.60 -7.76 17.12
CA ARG A 27 -19.25 -8.73 18.15
C ARG A 27 -20.46 -9.57 18.51
N PHE A 28 -20.18 -10.78 18.98
CA PHE A 28 -21.19 -11.69 19.47
C PHE A 28 -20.76 -12.24 20.84
N ASP A 29 -21.73 -12.39 21.74
CA ASP A 29 -21.51 -13.07 23.01
C ASP A 29 -21.31 -14.59 22.81
N GLY A 30 -20.99 -15.31 23.88
CA GLY A 30 -20.82 -16.77 23.84
C GLY A 30 -22.10 -17.55 23.49
N SER A 31 -23.25 -16.90 23.42
CA SER A 31 -24.54 -17.46 23.03
C SER A 31 -24.94 -17.11 21.59
N GLY A 32 -24.11 -16.35 20.87
CA GLY A 32 -24.38 -15.91 19.50
C GLY A 32 -25.33 -14.71 19.39
N ASN A 33 -25.59 -13.97 20.47
CA ASN A 33 -26.31 -12.70 20.41
C ASN A 33 -25.35 -11.56 20.09
N SER A 34 -25.82 -10.53 19.39
CA SER A 34 -25.04 -9.33 19.11
C SER A 34 -24.60 -8.62 20.40
N ASP A 35 -23.29 -8.40 20.55
CA ASP A 35 -22.61 -7.71 21.66
C ASP A 35 -21.92 -6.41 21.21
N GLY A 36 -22.61 -5.69 20.32
CA GLY A 36 -22.14 -4.42 19.76
C GLY A 36 -21.12 -4.60 18.64
N TYR A 37 -20.15 -3.69 18.58
CA TYR A 37 -19.15 -3.63 17.51
C TYR A 37 -17.75 -3.39 18.06
N GLU A 38 -16.76 -3.67 17.23
CA GLU A 38 -15.39 -3.22 17.39
C GLU A 38 -15.00 -2.32 16.23
N ILE A 39 -14.45 -1.16 16.56
CA ILE A 39 -13.83 -0.25 15.61
C ILE A 39 -12.32 -0.39 15.79
N THR A 40 -11.65 -0.93 14.77
CA THR A 40 -10.20 -1.06 14.75
C THR A 40 -9.61 0.03 13.87
N ASN A 41 -8.82 0.94 14.44
CA ASN A 41 -8.01 1.85 13.63
C ASN A 41 -6.89 1.05 12.93
N LEU A 42 -6.85 1.09 11.60
CA LEU A 42 -5.94 0.27 10.80
C LEU A 42 -4.50 0.80 10.79
N THR A 43 -4.28 2.05 11.16
CA THR A 43 -2.95 2.63 11.33
C THR A 43 -2.39 2.32 12.72
N THR A 44 -3.11 2.71 13.79
CA THR A 44 -2.62 2.60 15.18
C THR A 44 -2.84 1.23 15.79
N LYS A 45 -3.71 0.40 15.18
CA LYS A 45 -4.17 -0.90 15.68
C LYS A 45 -4.95 -0.84 17.00
N VAL A 46 -5.32 0.36 17.45
CA VAL A 46 -6.20 0.54 18.60
C VAL A 46 -7.58 -0.02 18.25
N VAL A 47 -8.10 -0.87 19.14
CA VAL A 47 -9.44 -1.44 19.04
C VAL A 47 -10.33 -0.75 20.07
N THR A 48 -11.45 -0.22 19.61
CA THR A 48 -12.42 0.49 20.42
C THR A 48 -13.74 -0.27 20.43
N ALA A 49 -14.17 -0.64 21.63
CA ALA A 49 -15.41 -1.35 21.86
C ALA A 49 -16.61 -0.40 21.78
N VAL A 50 -17.60 -0.75 20.96
CA VAL A 50 -18.90 -0.10 20.90
C VAL A 50 -19.89 -0.88 21.77
N PRO A 51 -20.64 -0.24 22.68
CA PRO A 51 -21.61 -0.93 23.54
C PRO A 51 -22.69 -1.68 22.76
N ALA A 52 -23.18 -2.78 23.32
CA ALA A 52 -24.30 -3.54 22.76
C ALA A 52 -25.56 -2.65 22.62
N GLY A 53 -26.28 -2.82 21.51
CA GLY A 53 -27.52 -2.08 21.23
C GLY A 53 -27.33 -0.62 20.78
N ALA A 54 -26.10 -0.12 20.65
CA ALA A 54 -25.85 1.22 20.14
C ALA A 54 -26.18 1.32 18.64
N ALA A 55 -27.21 2.10 18.29
CA ALA A 55 -27.51 2.45 16.90
C ALA A 55 -26.53 3.50 16.34
N GLN A 56 -25.93 4.31 17.22
CA GLN A 56 -24.92 5.31 16.88
C GLN A 56 -23.86 5.37 17.98
N TRP A 57 -22.59 5.53 17.61
CA TRP A 57 -21.49 5.68 18.57
C TRP A 57 -20.28 6.43 17.96
N PRO A 58 -19.62 7.33 18.71
CA PRO A 58 -20.06 7.86 20.02
C PRO A 58 -21.40 8.60 19.92
N ALA A 59 -22.01 8.89 21.08
CA ALA A 59 -23.24 9.66 21.14
C ALA A 59 -22.93 11.13 20.79
N ASP A 60 -23.68 11.73 19.86
CA ASP A 60 -23.52 13.15 19.49
C ASP A 60 -23.72 14.02 20.75
N PRO A 61 -22.79 14.95 21.08
CA PRO A 61 -21.75 15.53 20.21
C PRO A 61 -20.36 14.90 20.32
N ASP A 62 -20.19 13.82 21.08
CA ASP A 62 -18.90 13.15 21.18
C ASP A 62 -18.51 12.52 19.84
N THR A 63 -17.21 12.47 19.59
CA THR A 63 -16.66 11.92 18.34
C THR A 63 -15.50 10.98 18.63
N LEU A 64 -15.32 9.98 17.78
CA LEU A 64 -14.09 9.20 17.70
C LEU A 64 -13.29 9.76 16.53
N ASP A 65 -12.20 10.47 16.80
CA ASP A 65 -11.34 11.08 15.77
C ASP A 65 -12.15 11.96 14.78
N GLY A 66 -13.13 12.71 15.31
CA GLY A 66 -14.02 13.56 14.51
C GLY A 66 -15.17 12.83 13.81
N LEU A 67 -15.27 11.51 13.99
CA LEU A 67 -16.26 10.65 13.34
C LEU A 67 -17.36 10.21 14.32
N VAL A 68 -18.55 10.04 13.76
CA VAL A 68 -19.69 9.38 14.41
C VAL A 68 -20.18 8.27 13.49
N PHE A 69 -20.31 7.07 14.04
CA PHE A 69 -20.69 5.87 13.32
C PHE A 69 -22.16 5.56 13.57
N THR A 70 -22.90 5.19 12.54
CA THR A 70 -24.27 4.68 12.61
C THR A 70 -24.24 3.21 12.20
N PHE A 71 -24.78 2.35 13.04
CA PHE A 71 -24.65 0.90 12.92
C PHE A 71 -25.95 0.25 12.51
N VAL A 72 -25.81 -0.93 11.91
CA VAL A 72 -26.93 -1.83 11.64
C VAL A 72 -27.28 -2.56 12.94
N THR A 73 -28.56 -2.74 13.25
CA THR A 73 -28.98 -3.33 14.54
C THR A 73 -29.68 -4.68 14.39
N SER A 74 -29.94 -5.15 13.18
CA SER A 74 -30.53 -6.47 12.89
C SER A 74 -29.69 -7.25 11.89
N ASP A 75 -29.94 -8.57 11.83
CA ASP A 75 -29.39 -9.48 10.81
C ASP A 75 -27.86 -9.59 10.75
N LEU A 76 -27.16 -9.16 11.80
CA LEU A 76 -25.70 -9.21 11.86
C LEU A 76 -25.20 -10.66 11.80
N VAL A 77 -24.13 -10.86 11.04
CA VAL A 77 -23.40 -12.13 10.95
C VAL A 77 -21.98 -11.94 11.48
N ALA A 78 -21.45 -12.93 12.21
CA ALA A 78 -20.10 -12.90 12.78
C ALA A 78 -18.97 -12.66 11.77
N THR A 79 -19.23 -12.91 10.48
CA THR A 79 -18.26 -12.69 9.39
C THR A 79 -18.35 -11.30 8.77
N ASP A 80 -19.30 -10.46 9.18
CA ASP A 80 -19.47 -9.14 8.59
C ASP A 80 -18.31 -8.23 8.96
N SER A 81 -17.93 -7.38 8.01
CA SER A 81 -16.83 -6.44 8.17
C SER A 81 -17.01 -5.28 7.21
N TRP A 82 -16.88 -4.06 7.73
CA TRP A 82 -16.90 -2.84 6.94
C TRP A 82 -15.56 -2.11 7.05
N THR A 83 -15.07 -1.60 5.94
CA THR A 83 -13.92 -0.70 5.91
C THR A 83 -14.42 0.73 5.75
N VAL A 84 -13.99 1.59 6.66
CA VAL A 84 -14.33 3.01 6.68
C VAL A 84 -13.06 3.78 6.32
N GLN A 85 -13.15 4.63 5.30
CA GLN A 85 -12.04 5.41 4.77
C GLN A 85 -12.45 6.88 4.67
N PRO A 86 -12.54 7.60 5.81
CA PRO A 86 -13.24 8.88 5.90
C PRO A 86 -12.64 9.94 4.98
N THR A 87 -11.32 9.93 4.80
CA THR A 87 -10.58 11.00 4.10
C THR A 87 -10.04 10.61 2.72
N ARG A 88 -10.05 9.32 2.36
CA ARG A 88 -9.38 8.78 1.16
C ARG A 88 -9.83 9.43 -0.15
N ASN A 89 -11.13 9.65 -0.30
CA ASN A 89 -11.72 10.21 -1.52
C ASN A 89 -12.13 11.69 -1.37
N LEU A 90 -11.91 12.32 -0.22
CA LEU A 90 -12.36 13.69 0.02
C LEU A 90 -11.74 14.68 -0.95
N ALA A 91 -10.45 14.50 -1.28
CA ALA A 91 -9.76 15.39 -2.22
C ALA A 91 -10.43 15.42 -3.61
N ALA A 92 -10.98 14.30 -4.07
CA ALA A 92 -11.69 14.22 -5.35
C ALA A 92 -13.07 14.90 -5.32
N ALA A 93 -13.65 15.07 -4.14
CA ALA A 93 -14.94 15.72 -3.93
C ALA A 93 -14.83 17.21 -3.58
N LEU A 94 -13.62 17.76 -3.46
CA LEU A 94 -13.42 19.18 -3.16
C LEU A 94 -13.95 20.05 -4.31
N GLN A 95 -14.83 20.99 -3.96
CA GLN A 95 -15.42 21.94 -4.90
C GLN A 95 -15.58 23.32 -4.25
N ILE A 96 -15.52 24.36 -5.08
CA ILE A 96 -15.76 25.74 -4.63
C ILE A 96 -17.26 26.00 -4.66
N ASN A 97 -17.89 26.07 -3.49
CA ASN A 97 -19.32 26.36 -3.37
C ASN A 97 -19.63 27.86 -3.51
N ILE A 98 -18.72 28.74 -3.09
CA ILE A 98 -18.88 30.20 -3.20
C ILE A 98 -18.13 30.67 -4.44
N THR A 99 -18.84 30.84 -5.55
CA THR A 99 -18.27 31.28 -6.83
C THR A 99 -18.37 32.79 -7.06
N ASP A 100 -19.21 33.48 -6.28
CA ASP A 100 -19.40 34.92 -6.33
C ASP A 100 -18.56 35.58 -5.21
N PRO A 101 -17.55 36.41 -5.54
CA PRO A 101 -16.70 37.07 -4.54
C PRO A 101 -17.49 37.95 -3.56
N SER A 102 -18.63 38.52 -3.97
CA SER A 102 -19.46 39.35 -3.09
C SER A 102 -20.11 38.56 -1.95
N LYS A 103 -20.16 37.22 -2.06
CA LYS A 103 -20.67 36.31 -1.03
C LYS A 103 -19.60 35.87 -0.03
N ILE A 104 -18.36 36.33 -0.18
CA ILE A 104 -17.32 36.10 0.83
C ILE A 104 -17.61 37.00 2.03
N ALA A 105 -17.90 36.40 3.18
CA ALA A 105 -18.14 37.11 4.43
C ALA A 105 -16.84 37.68 5.02
N ALA A 106 -16.38 38.81 4.48
CA ALA A 106 -15.13 39.46 4.91
C ALA A 106 -15.27 40.29 6.20
N ALA A 107 -16.46 40.85 6.43
CA ALA A 107 -16.76 41.73 7.56
C ALA A 107 -17.34 40.93 8.75
N ALA A 108 -17.03 41.37 9.97
CA ALA A 108 -17.73 40.90 11.16
C ALA A 108 -19.20 41.34 11.17
N VAL A 109 -20.05 40.60 11.89
CA VAL A 109 -21.48 40.90 11.98
C VAL A 109 -21.67 42.26 12.67
N GLY A 110 -22.39 43.17 12.01
CA GLY A 110 -22.75 44.48 12.56
C GLY A 110 -21.66 45.56 12.51
N THR A 111 -20.54 45.33 11.83
CA THR A 111 -19.39 46.27 11.80
C THR A 111 -19.30 47.15 10.55
N GLY A 112 -20.22 47.02 9.61
CA GLY A 112 -20.31 47.83 8.38
C GLY A 112 -19.44 47.32 7.23
N GLU A 113 -19.54 48.00 6.07
CA GLU A 113 -18.99 47.54 4.78
C GLU A 113 -17.46 47.63 4.65
N SER A 114 -16.80 48.41 5.50
CA SER A 114 -15.34 48.62 5.44
C SER A 114 -14.54 47.78 6.45
N ASN A 115 -15.18 46.76 7.06
CA ASN A 115 -14.54 45.87 8.01
C ASN A 115 -13.98 44.61 7.31
N GLY A 116 -12.72 44.25 7.62
CA GLY A 116 -12.05 43.09 7.04
C GLY A 116 -11.63 42.03 8.06
N ASP A 117 -12.21 42.05 9.28
CA ASP A 117 -11.71 41.23 10.39
C ASP A 117 -11.89 39.73 10.15
N VAL A 118 -12.97 39.32 9.48
CA VAL A 118 -13.19 37.91 9.14
C VAL A 118 -12.27 37.50 8.00
N ALA A 119 -12.03 38.37 7.01
CA ALA A 119 -11.04 38.12 5.97
C ALA A 119 -9.63 37.94 6.54
N LEU A 120 -9.25 38.73 7.54
CA LEU A 120 -7.97 38.57 8.25
C LEU A 120 -7.91 37.22 8.99
N LYS A 121 -8.98 36.81 9.67
CA LYS A 121 -9.07 35.49 10.32
C LYS A 121 -8.99 34.33 9.31
N LEU A 122 -9.65 34.45 8.16
CA LEU A 122 -9.57 33.47 7.09
C LEU A 122 -8.14 33.35 6.55
N ALA A 123 -7.42 34.46 6.39
CA ALA A 123 -6.01 34.44 6.01
C ALA A 123 -5.13 33.78 7.09
N GLN A 124 -5.44 33.99 8.36
CA GLN A 124 -4.72 33.37 9.49
C GLN A 124 -4.89 31.85 9.56
N LEU A 125 -5.99 31.28 9.04
CA LEU A 125 -6.20 29.82 9.01
C LEU A 125 -5.06 29.05 8.34
N GLN A 126 -4.30 29.68 7.45
CA GLN A 126 -3.11 29.07 6.84
C GLN A 126 -2.06 28.62 7.89
N HIS A 127 -2.00 29.32 9.02
CA HIS A 127 -1.04 29.12 10.09
C HIS A 127 -1.64 28.49 11.34
N GLU A 128 -2.98 28.45 11.44
CA GLU A 128 -3.67 27.82 12.55
C GLU A 128 -3.37 26.33 12.63
N LYS A 129 -3.13 25.86 13.85
CA LYS A 129 -2.84 24.45 14.12
C LYS A 129 -4.13 23.73 14.44
N ASN A 130 -4.88 23.40 13.40
CA ASN A 130 -6.20 22.77 13.52
C ASN A 130 -6.22 21.31 13.06
N LEU A 131 -5.11 20.78 12.56
CA LEU A 131 -4.98 19.39 12.14
C LEU A 131 -4.13 18.58 13.13
N GLY A 132 -4.29 17.26 13.08
CA GLY A 132 -3.48 16.34 13.90
C GLY A 132 -3.69 16.54 15.40
N GLY A 133 -4.93 16.74 15.82
CA GLY A 133 -5.27 17.02 17.23
C GLY A 133 -4.77 18.40 17.71
N GLY A 134 -4.71 19.39 16.81
CA GLY A 134 -4.32 20.76 17.14
C GLY A 134 -2.81 21.02 17.12
N THR A 135 -2.03 20.14 16.51
CA THR A 135 -0.55 20.21 16.53
C THR A 135 0.05 20.76 15.25
N MET A 136 -0.71 20.76 14.16
CA MET A 136 -0.21 21.05 12.82
C MET A 136 -1.17 21.94 12.03
N SER A 137 -0.59 22.85 11.25
CA SER A 137 -1.29 23.57 10.18
C SER A 137 -1.42 22.73 8.91
N VAL A 138 -2.26 23.18 7.97
CA VAL A 138 -2.45 22.54 6.65
C VAL A 138 -1.10 22.41 5.92
N THR A 139 -0.26 23.45 5.98
CA THR A 139 1.04 23.47 5.30
C THR A 139 2.04 22.50 5.93
N GLU A 140 2.07 22.41 7.26
CA GLU A 140 2.93 21.45 7.99
C GLU A 140 2.47 20.01 7.72
N SER A 141 1.16 19.75 7.71
CA SER A 141 0.59 18.44 7.41
C SER A 141 0.96 17.96 6.01
N PHE A 142 0.80 18.83 5.01
CA PHE A 142 1.22 18.54 3.64
C PHE A 142 2.73 18.25 3.55
N SER A 143 3.56 19.04 4.26
CA SER A 143 5.01 18.83 4.29
C SER A 143 5.39 17.47 4.88
N GLN A 144 4.70 17.01 5.93
CA GLN A 144 4.92 15.67 6.51
C GLN A 144 4.60 14.55 5.51
N ILE A 145 3.52 14.69 4.74
CA ILE A 145 3.14 13.69 3.71
C ILE A 145 4.26 13.58 2.67
N VAL A 146 4.73 14.71 2.13
CA VAL A 146 5.81 14.74 1.14
C VAL A 146 7.11 14.16 1.72
N ASN A 147 7.45 14.52 2.95
CA ASN A 147 8.64 13.99 3.64
C ASN A 147 8.57 12.48 3.81
N ARG A 148 7.41 11.94 4.21
CA ARG A 148 7.22 10.49 4.38
C ARG A 148 7.42 9.74 3.07
N ILE A 149 6.89 10.26 1.97
CA ILE A 149 7.08 9.67 0.63
C ILE A 149 8.55 9.73 0.23
N GLY A 150 9.22 10.87 0.46
CA GLY A 150 10.64 11.04 0.16
C GLY A 150 11.53 10.04 0.90
N VAL A 151 11.31 9.89 2.22
CA VAL A 151 12.05 8.93 3.05
C VAL A 151 11.76 7.49 2.63
N ALA A 152 10.50 7.11 2.43
CA ALA A 152 10.13 5.76 2.02
C ALA A 152 10.70 5.40 0.64
N SER A 153 10.67 6.34 -0.32
CA SER A 153 11.27 6.16 -1.64
C SER A 153 12.78 5.96 -1.55
N GLN A 154 13.47 6.76 -0.73
CA GLN A 154 14.91 6.62 -0.52
C GLN A 154 15.27 5.28 0.12
N GLN A 155 14.50 4.84 1.13
CA GLN A 155 14.67 3.53 1.77
C GLN A 155 14.48 2.39 0.77
N ASN A 156 13.41 2.41 -0.03
CA ASN A 156 13.15 1.40 -1.05
C ASN A 156 14.24 1.35 -2.12
N LYS A 157 14.77 2.51 -2.52
CA LYS A 157 15.89 2.59 -3.48
C LYS A 157 17.16 1.93 -2.92
N THR A 158 17.50 2.19 -1.66
CA THR A 158 18.65 1.54 -1.00
C THR A 158 18.44 0.03 -0.87
N ALA A 159 17.25 -0.40 -0.46
CA ALA A 159 16.92 -1.83 -0.36
C ALA A 159 17.01 -2.54 -1.73
N LEU A 160 16.49 -1.91 -2.79
CA LEU A 160 16.58 -2.41 -4.16
C LEU A 160 18.03 -2.55 -4.62
N GLN A 161 18.89 -1.56 -4.34
CA GLN A 161 20.32 -1.63 -4.68
C GLN A 161 21.04 -2.76 -3.96
N ALA A 162 20.77 -2.95 -2.66
CA ALA A 162 21.33 -4.05 -1.89
C ALA A 162 20.89 -5.41 -2.45
N GLN A 163 19.61 -5.54 -2.81
CA GLN A 163 19.08 -6.77 -3.39
C GLN A 163 19.64 -7.04 -4.79
N GLN A 164 19.83 -6.01 -5.61
CA GLN A 164 20.49 -6.15 -6.91
C GLN A 164 21.94 -6.62 -6.77
N ASN A 165 22.68 -6.09 -5.80
CA ASN A 165 24.05 -6.54 -5.52
C ASN A 165 24.07 -8.00 -5.08
N LEU A 166 23.13 -8.42 -4.23
CA LEU A 166 22.99 -9.82 -3.81
C LEU A 166 22.68 -10.75 -4.99
N ILE A 167 21.78 -10.34 -5.90
CA ILE A 167 21.48 -11.08 -7.14
C ILE A 167 22.74 -11.24 -7.99
N ASN A 168 23.51 -10.17 -8.19
CA ASN A 168 24.73 -10.23 -8.99
C ASN A 168 25.79 -11.17 -8.36
N GLN A 169 25.94 -11.12 -7.03
CA GLN A 169 26.88 -11.99 -6.31
C GLN A 169 26.46 -13.46 -6.36
N THR A 170 25.17 -13.75 -6.15
CA THR A 170 24.64 -15.12 -6.20
C THR A 170 24.70 -15.70 -7.62
N TYR A 171 24.45 -14.89 -8.64
CA TYR A 171 24.62 -15.30 -10.03
C TYR A 171 26.08 -15.59 -10.38
N ALA A 172 27.01 -14.75 -9.96
CA ALA A 172 28.44 -15.01 -10.16
C ALA A 172 28.90 -16.30 -9.44
N ALA A 173 28.45 -16.52 -8.20
CA ALA A 173 28.73 -17.75 -7.46
C ALA A 173 28.13 -18.99 -8.15
N GLN A 174 26.92 -18.88 -8.72
CA GLN A 174 26.31 -19.94 -9.51
C GLN A 174 27.15 -20.28 -10.75
N GLN A 175 27.62 -19.27 -11.50
CA GLN A 175 28.47 -19.48 -12.67
C GLN A 175 29.83 -20.11 -12.32
N GLN A 176 30.35 -19.91 -11.11
CA GLN A 176 31.59 -20.57 -10.69
C GLN A 176 31.43 -22.08 -10.48
N VAL A 177 30.25 -22.52 -10.03
CA VAL A 177 29.98 -23.95 -9.74
C VAL A 177 29.39 -24.67 -10.94
N SER A 178 28.51 -24.00 -11.68
CA SER A 178 27.70 -24.57 -12.76
C SER A 178 27.73 -23.71 -14.03
N GLY A 179 28.82 -22.96 -14.26
CA GLY A 179 29.06 -22.24 -15.50
C GLY A 179 29.71 -23.12 -16.55
N VAL A 180 29.39 -22.86 -17.82
CA VAL A 180 30.04 -23.50 -18.97
C VAL A 180 31.18 -22.59 -19.44
N ASN A 181 32.41 -23.11 -19.46
CA ASN A 181 33.55 -22.41 -20.05
C ASN A 181 33.67 -22.81 -21.53
N LEU A 182 33.31 -21.90 -22.43
CA LEU A 182 33.34 -22.13 -23.89
C LEU A 182 34.73 -22.54 -24.40
N ASN A 183 35.81 -22.10 -23.76
CA ASN A 183 37.16 -22.49 -24.18
C ASN A 183 37.48 -23.95 -23.78
N GLU A 184 37.04 -24.40 -22.61
CA GLU A 184 37.19 -25.81 -22.22
C GLU A 184 36.28 -26.71 -23.05
N GLU A 185 35.04 -26.31 -23.29
CA GLU A 185 34.14 -27.02 -24.22
C GLU A 185 34.73 -27.07 -25.64
N TYR A 186 35.35 -25.98 -26.11
CA TYR A 186 36.01 -25.96 -27.42
C TYR A 186 37.19 -26.93 -27.49
N ILE A 187 38.03 -26.97 -26.45
CA ILE A 187 39.15 -27.92 -26.35
C ILE A 187 38.62 -29.37 -26.28
N ASN A 188 37.57 -29.62 -25.51
CA ASN A 188 36.95 -30.95 -25.41
C ASN A 188 36.35 -31.40 -26.75
N ILE A 189 35.71 -30.48 -27.48
CA ILE A 189 35.18 -30.72 -28.82
C ILE A 189 36.32 -30.98 -29.81
N GLU A 190 37.41 -30.20 -29.76
CA GLU A 190 38.58 -30.40 -30.61
C GLU A 190 39.23 -31.77 -30.36
N GLN A 191 39.40 -32.14 -29.10
CA GLN A 191 39.92 -33.44 -28.70
C GLN A 191 39.00 -34.58 -29.16
N ALA A 192 37.67 -34.44 -29.01
CA ALA A 192 36.70 -35.41 -29.49
C ALA A 192 36.73 -35.54 -31.03
N LEU A 193 36.90 -34.43 -31.75
CA LEU A 193 37.06 -34.41 -33.21
C LEU A 193 38.36 -35.07 -33.66
N GLU A 194 39.46 -34.86 -32.93
CA GLU A 194 40.74 -35.51 -33.20
C GLU A 194 40.64 -37.02 -32.99
N GLN A 195 40.05 -37.47 -31.88
CA GLN A 195 39.79 -38.89 -31.61
C GLN A 195 38.90 -39.51 -32.68
N TYR A 196 37.83 -38.82 -33.10
CA TYR A 196 36.96 -39.27 -34.18
C TYR A 196 37.73 -39.45 -35.49
N ARG A 197 38.55 -38.48 -35.89
CA ARG A 197 39.38 -38.57 -37.10
C ARG A 197 40.41 -39.70 -37.01
N ALA A 198 41.01 -39.91 -35.84
CA ALA A 198 41.96 -41.01 -35.62
C ALA A 198 41.26 -42.38 -35.73
N ALA A 199 40.07 -42.52 -35.14
CA ALA A 199 39.23 -43.72 -35.25
C ALA A 199 38.82 -44.00 -36.71
N SER A 200 38.39 -42.97 -37.45
CA SER A 200 38.06 -43.11 -38.89
C SER A 200 39.26 -43.58 -39.71
N ARG A 201 40.46 -43.01 -39.47
CA ARG A 201 41.69 -43.48 -40.14
C ARG A 201 42.04 -44.92 -39.78
N MET A 202 41.84 -45.34 -38.53
CA MET A 202 42.03 -46.74 -38.14
C MET A 202 41.05 -47.67 -38.84
N ILE A 203 39.79 -47.25 -39.03
CA ILE A 203 38.79 -48.00 -39.80
C ILE A 203 39.19 -48.08 -41.28
N ASP A 204 39.69 -47.00 -41.87
CA ASP A 204 40.18 -47.00 -43.26
C ASP A 204 41.37 -47.96 -43.44
N VAL A 205 42.32 -47.94 -42.51
CA VAL A 205 43.48 -48.86 -42.51
C VAL A 205 43.03 -50.30 -42.30
N ALA A 206 42.11 -50.55 -41.37
CA ALA A 206 41.57 -51.89 -41.13
C ALA A 206 40.80 -52.42 -42.35
N SER A 207 40.02 -51.58 -43.03
CA SER A 207 39.32 -51.93 -44.27
C SER A 207 40.31 -52.24 -45.38
N THR A 208 41.37 -51.43 -45.54
CA THR A 208 42.44 -51.68 -46.51
C THR A 208 43.19 -52.99 -46.21
N MET A 209 43.45 -53.29 -44.93
CA MET A 209 44.06 -54.56 -44.51
C MET A 209 43.12 -55.75 -44.75
N PHE A 210 41.82 -55.57 -44.52
CA PHE A 210 40.82 -56.60 -44.77
C PHE A 210 40.69 -56.90 -46.27
N ASP A 211 40.64 -55.87 -47.11
CA ASP A 211 40.58 -56.00 -48.57
C ASP A 211 41.85 -56.62 -49.15
N THR A 212 43.04 -56.29 -48.60
CA THR A 212 44.30 -56.94 -49.02
C THR A 212 44.33 -58.42 -48.64
N LEU A 213 43.83 -58.80 -47.46
CA LEU A 213 43.70 -60.20 -47.05
C LEU A 213 42.66 -60.98 -47.88
N LEU A 214 41.58 -60.33 -48.32
CA LEU A 214 40.52 -60.95 -49.13
C LEU A 214 40.92 -61.12 -50.60
N ASN A 215 41.68 -60.19 -51.16
CA ASN A 215 42.24 -60.29 -52.52
C ASN A 215 43.41 -61.28 -52.67
N MET A 216 43.91 -61.84 -51.56
CA MET A 216 44.96 -62.87 -51.55
C MET A 216 44.42 -64.31 -51.59
N ARG A 217 43.11 -64.51 -51.78
CA ARG A 217 42.49 -65.83 -51.98
C ARG A 217 42.03 -66.04 -53.41
#